data_AF-A0A1F7T4G3-F1
#
_entry.id   AF-A0A1F7T4G3-F1
#
_cell.length_a   1.000
_cell.length_b   1.000
_cell.length_c   1.000
_cell.angle_alpha   90.00
_cell.angle_beta   90.00
_cell.angle_gamma   90.00
#
_symmetry.space_group_name_H-M   'P 1'
#
loop_
_entity.id
_entity.type
_entity.pdbx_description
1 polymer ?
#
loop_
_entity_poly.entity_id
_entity_poly.type
_entity_poly.pdbx_seq_one_letter_code
_entity_poly.pdbx_strand_id
1 'polypeptide(L)'
;MRFLFFDRVLEAEAGKRIRAVKTFPLSEPFLAGHYARAPRVPGTLLLEAMCQAAGWLVLYSYGYEVACVISLAENVRLAPGLRPGAAVEIAGEILDTNKRATLARARVEERGEVIASAERLIFPHFPSANPAELERRFRAYGWLDGLPAQEPSRQPAEEKG
;
A
#
# COMPACT_ATOMS: atom_id res chain seq x y z
N MET A 1 -10.43 7.84 13.66
CA MET A 1 -9.95 8.27 12.32
C MET A 1 -9.48 7.01 11.57
N ARG A 2 -10.01 6.74 10.37
CA ARG A 2 -9.55 5.60 9.54
C ARG A 2 -8.25 6.03 8.87
N PHE A 3 -7.13 5.39 9.20
CA PHE A 3 -5.80 5.72 8.66
C PHE A 3 -5.47 4.95 7.36
N LEU A 4 -6.47 4.33 6.72
CA LEU A 4 -6.29 3.56 5.50
C LEU A 4 -6.73 4.37 4.27
N PHE A 5 -5.83 4.51 3.30
CA PHE A 5 -6.01 5.29 2.09
C PHE A 5 -6.24 4.45 0.82
N PHE A 6 -6.64 3.19 1.01
CA PHE A 6 -7.31 2.37 0.01
C PHE A 6 -8.56 1.73 0.63
N ASP A 7 -9.50 1.31 -0.22
CA ASP A 7 -10.82 0.85 0.22
C ASP A 7 -10.80 -0.62 0.63
N ARG A 8 -10.07 -1.45 -0.14
CA ARG A 8 -10.03 -2.91 0.01
C ARG A 8 -8.78 -3.52 -0.65
N VAL A 9 -8.30 -4.64 -0.11
CA VAL A 9 -7.30 -5.52 -0.75
C VAL A 9 -8.02 -6.53 -1.65
N LEU A 10 -7.61 -6.63 -2.91
CA LEU A 10 -8.15 -7.58 -3.88
C LEU A 10 -7.40 -8.91 -3.83
N GLU A 11 -6.08 -8.87 -3.73
CA GLU A 11 -5.22 -10.03 -3.57
C GLU A 11 -3.93 -9.64 -2.83
N ALA A 12 -3.36 -10.60 -2.09
CA ALA A 12 -2.06 -10.45 -1.44
C ALA A 12 -1.33 -11.78 -1.42
N GLU A 13 -0.04 -11.75 -1.71
CA GLU A 13 0.86 -12.90 -1.67
C GLU A 13 2.10 -12.51 -0.86
N ALA A 14 2.31 -13.19 0.25
CA ALA A 14 3.36 -12.87 1.22
C ALA A 14 4.75 -12.92 0.55
N GLY A 15 5.55 -11.90 0.81
CA GLY A 15 6.90 -11.74 0.25
C GLY A 15 6.94 -11.36 -1.22
N LYS A 16 5.79 -11.20 -1.90
CA LYS A 16 5.75 -10.95 -3.34
C LYS A 16 4.96 -9.70 -3.71
N ARG A 17 3.64 -9.72 -3.59
CA ARG A 17 2.78 -8.70 -4.22
C ARG A 17 1.45 -8.49 -3.50
N ILE A 18 0.88 -7.31 -3.70
CA ILE A 18 -0.46 -6.93 -3.25
C ILE A 18 -1.19 -6.18 -4.37
N ARG A 19 -2.50 -6.37 -4.48
CA ARG A 19 -3.37 -5.44 -5.20
C ARG A 19 -4.48 -4.95 -4.30
N ALA A 20 -4.78 -3.67 -4.43
CA ALA A 20 -5.84 -2.99 -3.71
C ALA A 20 -6.62 -2.08 -4.66
N VAL A 21 -7.77 -1.60 -4.19
CA VAL A 21 -8.59 -0.63 -4.92
C VAL A 21 -8.83 0.61 -4.07
N LYS A 22 -8.83 1.79 -4.70
CA LYS A 22 -9.24 3.05 -4.09
C LYS A 22 -10.21 3.78 -5.02
N THR A 23 -11.33 4.18 -4.46
CA THR A 23 -12.32 5.06 -5.07
C THR A 23 -12.17 6.45 -4.48
N PHE A 24 -12.24 7.46 -5.34
CA PHE A 24 -12.16 8.87 -4.96
C PHE A 24 -13.54 9.54 -5.10
N PRO A 25 -14.51 9.28 -4.22
CA PRO A 25 -15.83 9.89 -4.35
C PRO A 25 -15.76 11.41 -4.19
N LEU A 26 -16.67 12.13 -4.84
CA LEU A 26 -16.72 13.60 -4.77
C LEU A 26 -16.93 14.12 -3.34
N SER A 27 -17.51 13.29 -2.47
CA SER A 27 -17.72 13.59 -1.05
C SER A 27 -16.46 13.56 -0.20
N GLU A 28 -15.30 13.18 -0.74
CA GLU A 28 -14.04 13.18 0.02
C GLU A 28 -13.71 14.61 0.51
N PRO A 29 -13.41 14.78 1.81
CA PRO A 29 -13.26 16.11 2.40
C PRO A 29 -12.09 16.91 1.80
N PHE A 30 -11.03 16.23 1.33
CA PHE A 30 -9.89 16.89 0.69
C PHE A 30 -10.21 17.48 -0.70
N LEU A 31 -11.31 17.06 -1.35
CA LEU A 31 -11.72 17.58 -2.65
C LEU A 31 -12.48 18.91 -2.54
N ALA A 32 -13.05 19.23 -1.38
CA ALA A 32 -13.84 20.45 -1.18
C ALA A 32 -13.01 21.74 -1.38
N GLY A 33 -11.67 21.67 -1.22
CA GLY A 33 -10.75 22.78 -1.43
C GLY A 33 -9.76 22.62 -2.59
N HIS A 34 -9.64 21.44 -3.19
CA HIS A 34 -8.62 21.15 -4.20
C HIS A 34 -9.14 21.47 -5.62
N TYR A 35 -9.11 22.78 -5.95
CA TYR A 35 -9.62 23.46 -7.15
C TYR A 35 -11.14 23.64 -7.21
N ALA A 36 -11.63 24.74 -6.63
CA ALA A 36 -13.06 25.08 -6.48
C ALA A 36 -13.91 25.02 -7.78
N ARG A 37 -13.30 25.21 -8.97
CA ARG A 37 -14.01 25.15 -10.27
C ARG A 37 -13.77 23.87 -11.06
N ALA A 38 -12.75 23.09 -10.69
CA ALA A 38 -12.38 21.88 -11.41
C ALA A 38 -11.69 20.89 -10.46
N PRO A 39 -12.43 20.26 -9.54
CA PRO A 39 -11.83 19.39 -8.54
C PRO A 39 -10.95 18.30 -9.16
N ARG A 40 -9.81 18.06 -8.53
CA ARG A 40 -8.84 17.01 -8.91
C ARG A 40 -8.44 16.22 -7.69
N VAL A 41 -8.08 14.95 -7.86
CA VAL A 41 -7.40 14.19 -6.82
C VAL A 41 -5.94 14.66 -6.78
N PRO A 42 -5.40 15.09 -5.63
CA PRO A 42 -3.98 15.37 -5.48
C PRO A 42 -3.14 14.13 -5.79
N GLY A 43 -2.11 14.25 -6.63
CA GLY A 43 -1.23 13.13 -6.96
C GLY A 43 -0.52 12.54 -5.73
N THR A 44 -0.27 13.36 -4.70
CA THR A 44 0.31 12.90 -3.42
C THR A 44 -0.56 11.87 -2.70
N LEU A 45 -1.87 11.88 -2.93
CA LEU A 45 -2.78 10.86 -2.39
C LEU A 45 -2.64 9.52 -3.11
N LEU A 46 -2.25 9.52 -4.38
CA LEU A 46 -1.87 8.30 -5.10
C LEU A 46 -0.58 7.72 -4.52
N LEU A 47 0.39 8.58 -4.21
CA LEU A 47 1.61 8.17 -3.52
C LEU A 47 1.29 7.57 -2.14
N GLU A 48 0.46 8.22 -1.33
CA GLU A 48 0.04 7.69 -0.03
C GLU A 48 -0.61 6.31 -0.18
N ALA A 49 -1.51 6.15 -1.15
CA ALA A 49 -2.18 4.87 -1.40
C ALA A 49 -1.18 3.76 -1.78
N MET A 50 -0.19 4.07 -2.64
CA MET A 50 0.91 3.17 -2.99
C MET A 50 1.76 2.79 -1.77
N CYS A 51 2.17 3.78 -0.97
CA CYS A 51 2.99 3.57 0.22
C CYS A 51 2.28 2.70 1.24
N GLN A 52 0.99 2.93 1.47
CA GLN A 52 0.21 2.12 2.40
C GLN A 52 0.01 0.71 1.88
N ALA A 53 -0.33 0.52 0.61
CA ALA A 53 -0.49 -0.82 0.04
C ALA A 53 0.82 -1.63 0.18
N ALA A 54 1.95 -1.05 -0.21
CA ALA A 54 3.26 -1.69 -0.06
C ALA A 54 3.63 -1.93 1.41
N GLY A 55 3.40 -0.97 2.31
CA GLY A 55 3.66 -1.15 3.73
C GLY A 55 2.82 -2.27 4.36
N TRP A 56 1.54 -2.37 3.98
CA TRP A 56 0.70 -3.48 4.44
C TRP A 56 1.15 -4.83 3.89
N LEU A 57 1.66 -4.87 2.66
CA LEU A 57 2.31 -6.08 2.12
C LEU A 57 3.54 -6.47 2.97
N VAL A 58 4.34 -5.51 3.44
CA VAL A 58 5.45 -5.79 4.38
C VAL A 58 4.92 -6.41 5.66
N LEU A 59 3.97 -5.76 6.33
CA LEU A 59 3.36 -6.27 7.57
C LEU A 59 2.81 -7.69 7.38
N TYR A 60 2.06 -7.92 6.31
CA TYR A 60 1.51 -9.23 5.96
C TYR A 60 2.62 -10.26 5.77
N SER A 61 3.68 -9.94 5.04
CA SER A 61 4.78 -10.86 4.71
C SER A 61 5.55 -11.37 5.94
N TYR A 62 5.52 -10.61 7.03
CA TYR A 62 6.17 -10.90 8.30
C TYR A 62 5.19 -11.34 9.40
N GLY A 63 3.96 -11.70 9.04
CA GLY A 63 2.95 -12.13 10.03
C GLY A 63 2.63 -11.06 11.08
N TYR A 64 2.73 -9.77 10.71
CA TYR A 64 2.46 -8.61 11.56
C TYR A 64 3.38 -8.45 12.79
N GLU A 65 4.43 -9.26 12.90
CA GLU A 65 5.47 -9.17 13.92
C GLU A 65 6.37 -7.93 13.73
N VAL A 66 6.37 -7.37 12.52
CA VAL A 66 7.03 -6.10 12.21
C VAL A 66 6.00 -5.01 11.93
N ALA A 67 6.33 -3.79 12.34
CA ALA A 67 5.74 -2.56 11.85
C ALA A 67 6.74 -1.84 10.94
N CYS A 68 6.25 -0.96 10.06
CA CYS A 68 7.11 -0.14 9.22
C CYS A 68 6.51 1.26 9.02
N VAL A 69 7.39 2.21 8.72
CA VAL A 69 7.03 3.50 8.12
C VAL A 69 7.80 3.65 6.82
N ILE A 70 7.31 4.47 5.90
CA ILE A 70 8.11 4.79 4.73
C ILE A 70 9.25 5.74 5.13
N SER A 71 10.48 5.41 4.71
CA SER A 71 11.65 6.29 4.90
C SER A 71 12.10 6.97 3.61
N LEU A 72 11.81 6.37 2.46
CA LEU A 72 12.21 6.88 1.16
C LEU A 72 11.20 6.49 0.09
N ALA A 73 10.87 7.44 -0.78
CA ALA A 73 10.19 7.24 -2.04
C ALA A 73 11.00 7.92 -3.14
N GLU A 74 11.43 7.16 -4.14
CA GLU A 74 12.33 7.61 -5.20
C GLU A 74 11.80 7.17 -6.58
N ASN A 75 12.15 7.95 -7.61
CA ASN A 75 11.66 7.79 -8.98
C ASN A 75 10.12 7.79 -9.04
N VAL A 76 9.50 8.71 -8.30
CA VAL A 76 8.04 8.84 -8.24
C VAL A 76 7.53 9.59 -9.48
N ARG A 77 6.54 9.02 -10.16
CA ARG A 77 5.79 9.66 -11.26
C ARG A 77 4.33 9.78 -10.85
N LEU A 78 3.76 10.98 -11.00
CA LEU A 78 2.37 11.27 -10.68
C LEU A 78 1.72 11.96 -11.86
N ALA A 79 0.77 11.31 -12.53
CA ALA A 79 0.00 11.95 -13.58
C ALA A 79 -0.88 13.05 -12.96
N PRO A 80 -0.95 14.24 -13.58
CA PRO A 80 -1.90 15.24 -13.16
C PRO A 80 -3.31 14.82 -13.56
N GLY A 81 -4.29 15.24 -12.76
CA GLY A 81 -5.63 15.41 -13.30
C GLY A 81 -6.62 14.27 -13.12
N LEU A 82 -6.34 13.29 -12.25
CA LEU A 82 -7.34 12.30 -11.86
C LEU A 82 -8.59 13.02 -11.30
N ARG A 83 -9.76 12.65 -11.83
CA ARG A 83 -11.02 13.31 -11.50
C ARG A 83 -11.70 12.61 -10.32
N PRO A 84 -12.46 13.34 -9.50
CA PRO A 84 -13.38 12.70 -8.57
C PRO A 84 -14.34 11.74 -9.28
N GLY A 85 -14.71 10.68 -8.60
CA GLY A 85 -15.48 9.55 -9.13
C GLY A 85 -14.62 8.45 -9.75
N ALA A 86 -13.31 8.65 -9.90
CA ALA A 86 -12.40 7.62 -10.38
C ALA A 86 -12.25 6.48 -9.37
N ALA A 87 -12.17 5.25 -9.89
CA ALA A 87 -11.72 4.07 -9.17
C ALA A 87 -10.39 3.63 -9.79
N VAL A 88 -9.40 3.43 -8.93
CA VAL A 88 -8.04 3.07 -9.33
C VAL A 88 -7.61 1.80 -8.63
N GLU A 89 -6.80 1.02 -9.32
CA GLU A 89 -6.15 -0.15 -8.77
C GLU A 89 -4.72 0.21 -8.36
N ILE A 90 -4.29 -0.32 -7.22
CA ILE A 90 -2.96 -0.11 -6.68
C ILE A 90 -2.29 -1.47 -6.67
N ALA A 91 -1.12 -1.58 -7.29
CA ALA A 91 -0.29 -2.77 -7.26
C ALA A 91 1.03 -2.46 -6.55
N GLY A 92 1.38 -3.27 -5.55
CA GLY A 92 2.65 -3.19 -4.82
C GLY A 92 3.43 -4.50 -4.93
N GLU A 93 4.75 -4.41 -4.97
CA GLU A 93 5.65 -5.56 -5.11
C GLU A 93 6.87 -5.38 -4.20
N ILE A 94 7.23 -6.43 -3.47
CA ILE A 94 8.50 -6.52 -2.73
C ILE A 94 9.59 -6.91 -3.72
N LEU A 95 10.63 -6.08 -3.82
CA LEU A 95 11.78 -6.32 -4.68
C LEU A 95 12.91 -7.03 -3.92
N ASP A 96 13.13 -6.64 -2.67
CA ASP A 96 14.10 -7.25 -1.77
C ASP A 96 13.70 -7.02 -0.31
N THR A 97 14.06 -7.93 0.59
CA THR A 97 13.72 -7.80 2.00
C THR A 97 14.70 -8.52 2.91
N ASN A 98 14.97 -7.94 4.08
CA ASN A 98 15.77 -8.54 5.14
C ASN A 98 15.21 -8.20 6.52
N LYS A 99 15.92 -8.55 7.60
CA LYS A 99 15.44 -8.31 8.98
C LYS A 99 15.27 -6.81 9.31
N ARG A 100 15.96 -5.90 8.61
CA ARG A 100 16.01 -4.46 8.93
C ARG A 100 15.11 -3.60 8.06
N ALA A 101 14.90 -3.96 6.80
CA ALA A 101 14.06 -3.18 5.89
C ALA A 101 13.57 -4.00 4.70
N THR A 102 12.49 -3.51 4.09
CA THR A 102 11.98 -3.96 2.79
C THR A 102 12.19 -2.88 1.73
N LEU A 103 12.65 -3.29 0.55
CA LEU A 103 12.60 -2.52 -0.68
C LEU A 103 11.40 -2.98 -1.51
N ALA A 104 10.57 -2.03 -1.92
CA ALA A 104 9.38 -2.29 -2.72
C ALA A 104 9.24 -1.29 -3.87
N ARG A 105 8.36 -1.62 -4.81
CA ARG A 105 7.81 -0.67 -5.80
C ARG A 105 6.30 -0.73 -5.78
N ALA A 106 5.67 0.31 -6.30
CA ALA A 106 4.22 0.35 -6.44
C ALA A 106 3.79 1.19 -7.64
N ARG A 107 2.60 0.91 -8.15
CA ARG A 107 1.95 1.67 -9.22
C ARG A 107 0.45 1.77 -9.02
N VAL A 108 -0.14 2.79 -9.62
CA VAL A 108 -1.57 3.01 -9.69
C VAL A 108 -2.02 2.96 -11.14
N GLU A 109 -3.08 2.19 -11.40
CA GLU A 109 -3.70 2.03 -12.71
C GLU A 109 -5.14 2.55 -12.68
N GLU A 110 -5.51 3.35 -13.67
CA GLU A 110 -6.91 3.70 -13.97
C GLU A 110 -7.27 3.09 -15.32
N ARG A 111 -8.23 2.15 -15.33
CA ARG A 111 -8.69 1.46 -16.56
C ARG A 111 -7.56 0.82 -17.37
N GLY A 112 -6.56 0.26 -16.68
CA GLY A 112 -5.41 -0.42 -17.29
C GLY A 112 -4.23 0.50 -17.65
N GLU A 113 -4.38 1.82 -17.53
CA GLU A 113 -3.30 2.77 -17.80
C GLU A 113 -2.58 3.15 -16.49
N VAL A 114 -1.25 3.09 -16.47
CA VAL A 114 -0.45 3.50 -15.30
C VAL A 114 -0.48 5.02 -15.18
N ILE A 115 -1.13 5.52 -14.14
CA ILE A 115 -1.27 6.95 -13.84
C ILE A 115 -0.34 7.43 -12.73
N ALA A 116 0.23 6.53 -11.94
CA ALA A 116 1.26 6.87 -10.97
C ALA A 116 2.18 5.67 -10.73
N SER A 117 3.45 5.93 -10.42
CA SER A 117 4.38 4.90 -9.98
C SER A 117 5.39 5.43 -8.97
N ALA A 118 5.94 4.53 -8.19
CA ALA A 118 7.12 4.72 -7.36
C ALA A 118 8.01 3.48 -7.52
N GLU A 119 9.17 3.65 -8.16
CA GLU A 119 10.05 2.51 -8.48
C GLU A 119 10.87 2.06 -7.27
N ARG A 120 11.02 2.91 -6.26
CA ARG A 120 11.80 2.60 -5.05
C ARG A 120 11.15 3.18 -3.80
N LEU A 121 10.60 2.29 -2.98
CA LEU A 121 10.04 2.55 -1.66
C LEU A 121 10.84 1.77 -0.63
N ILE A 122 11.31 2.41 0.44
CA ILE A 122 12.02 1.75 1.54
C ILE A 122 11.18 1.82 2.81
N PHE A 123 11.02 0.66 3.44
CA PHE A 123 10.28 0.45 4.67
C PHE A 123 11.20 -0.17 5.73
N PRO A 124 11.80 0.64 6.62
CA PRO A 124 12.50 0.11 7.78
C PRO A 124 11.56 -0.67 8.69
N HIS A 125 12.06 -1.76 9.25
CA HIS A 125 11.32 -2.64 10.14
C HIS A 125 11.55 -2.26 11.60
N PHE A 126 10.47 -2.28 12.35
CA PHE A 126 10.45 -2.11 13.80
C PHE A 126 9.67 -3.29 14.40
N PRO A 127 10.00 -3.74 15.62
CA PRO A 127 9.17 -4.70 16.33
C PRO A 127 7.75 -4.17 16.49
N SER A 128 6.76 -4.98 16.13
CA SER A 128 5.36 -4.65 16.37
C SER A 128 5.06 -4.74 17.86
N ALA A 129 4.44 -3.71 18.41
CA ALA A 129 4.00 -3.72 19.81
C ALA A 129 2.75 -4.60 20.03
N ASN A 130 1.96 -4.83 18.98
CA ASN A 130 0.73 -5.64 19.05
C ASN A 130 0.40 -6.25 17.67
N PRO A 131 0.99 -7.41 17.33
CA PRO A 131 0.75 -8.10 16.05
C PRO A 131 -0.73 -8.41 15.80
N ALA A 132 -1.44 -8.88 16.84
CA ALA A 132 -2.86 -9.22 16.73
C ALA A 132 -3.75 -8.01 16.40
N GLU A 133 -3.41 -6.83 16.91
CA GLU A 133 -4.09 -5.58 16.54
C GLU A 133 -3.86 -5.21 15.07
N LEU A 134 -2.61 -5.31 14.60
CA LEU A 134 -2.26 -5.02 13.21
C LEU A 134 -2.98 -5.99 12.26
N GLU A 135 -2.97 -7.28 12.59
CA GLU A 135 -3.70 -8.28 11.83
C GLU A 135 -5.19 -7.96 11.80
N ARG A 136 -5.81 -7.69 12.96
CA ARG A 136 -7.24 -7.39 13.04
C ARG A 136 -7.60 -6.15 12.21
N ARG A 137 -6.77 -5.11 12.25
CA ARG A 137 -6.93 -3.92 11.41
C ARG A 137 -6.82 -4.26 9.94
N PHE A 138 -5.79 -5.00 9.55
CA PHE A 138 -5.60 -5.37 8.15
C PHE A 138 -6.77 -6.21 7.63
N ARG A 139 -7.28 -7.15 8.43
CA ARG A 139 -8.47 -7.95 8.09
C ARG A 139 -9.72 -7.09 7.95
N ALA A 140 -9.97 -6.23 8.94
CA ALA A 140 -11.13 -5.33 8.94
C ALA A 140 -11.10 -4.34 7.77
N TYR A 141 -9.93 -3.84 7.39
CA TYR A 141 -9.80 -2.84 6.33
C TYR A 141 -9.60 -3.45 4.94
N GLY A 142 -8.93 -4.58 4.86
CA GLY A 142 -8.64 -5.29 3.62
C GLY A 142 -9.80 -6.16 3.12
N TRP A 143 -10.86 -6.34 3.92
CA TRP A 143 -11.96 -7.27 3.62
C TRP A 143 -11.43 -8.69 3.37
N LEU A 144 -10.45 -9.10 4.19
CA LEU A 144 -9.68 -10.33 3.98
C LEU A 144 -10.42 -11.61 4.36
N ASP A 145 -11.69 -11.53 4.77
CA ASP A 145 -12.50 -12.71 5.16
C ASP A 145 -12.63 -13.73 4.01
N GLY A 146 -12.28 -13.35 2.77
CA GLY A 146 -12.20 -14.23 1.60
C GLY A 146 -10.80 -14.54 1.07
N LEU A 147 -9.71 -14.09 1.71
CA LEU A 147 -8.34 -14.43 1.28
C LEU A 147 -7.84 -15.69 2.00
N PRO A 148 -7.14 -16.60 1.30
CA PRO A 148 -6.66 -17.84 1.89
C PRO A 148 -5.74 -17.55 3.09
N ALA A 149 -5.84 -18.41 4.11
CA ALA A 149 -4.94 -18.35 5.25
C ALA A 149 -3.48 -18.39 4.78
N GLN A 150 -2.62 -17.60 5.42
CA GLN A 150 -1.20 -17.58 5.10
C GLN A 150 -0.59 -18.98 5.19
N GLU A 151 0.14 -19.40 4.17
CA GLU A 151 1.21 -20.36 4.40
C GLU A 151 2.36 -19.59 5.08
N PRO A 152 2.94 -20.12 6.18
CA PRO A 152 4.02 -19.43 6.88
C PRO A 152 5.17 -19.15 5.91
N SER A 153 5.53 -17.86 5.77
CA SER A 153 6.64 -17.46 4.92
C SER A 153 7.92 -18.13 5.42
N ARG A 154 8.64 -18.82 4.52
CA ARG A 154 10.01 -19.21 4.79
C ARG A 154 10.77 -17.91 5.05
N GLN A 155 11.21 -17.72 6.29
CA GLN A 155 12.16 -16.65 6.62
C GLN A 155 13.29 -16.69 5.59
N PRO A 156 13.76 -15.54 5.06
CA PRO A 156 14.93 -15.54 4.20
C PRO A 156 16.05 -16.27 4.95
N ALA A 157 16.58 -17.31 4.29
CA ALA A 157 17.53 -18.23 4.87
C ALA A 157 18.68 -17.46 5.52
N GLU A 158 19.13 -17.93 6.70
CA GLU A 158 20.31 -17.41 7.35
C GLU A 158 21.53 -17.56 6.43
N GLU A 159 21.90 -16.49 5.72
CA GLU A 159 23.28 -16.36 5.25
C GLU A 159 24.13 -16.05 6.47
N LYS A 160 24.70 -17.11 7.04
CA LYS A 160 25.77 -17.03 8.03
C LYS A 160 26.98 -16.36 7.37
N GLY A 161 27.23 -15.11 7.74
CA GLY A 161 28.50 -14.40 7.53
C GLY A 161 29.14 -14.12 8.87
#